data_AF-A0A7C7TEL2-F1
#
_entry.id   AF-A0A7C7TEL2-F1
#
_cell.length_a   1.000
_cell.length_b   1.000
_cell.length_c   1.000
_cell.angle_alpha   90.00
_cell.angle_beta   90.00
_cell.angle_gamma   90.00
#
_symmetry.space_group_name_H-M   'P 1'
#
loop_
_entity.id
_entity.type
_entity.pdbx_description
1 polymer ?
#
loop_
_entity_poly.entity_id
_entity_poly.type
_entity_poly.pdbx_seq_one_letter_code
_entity_poly.pdbx_strand_id
1 'polypeptide(L)' 'MIQLTPHAIDHPIEVTQEEYDQLVRRTENGWSQSESREECLAKLHYLRNGLKQGKLNEPTFQEREKLLVLNWWRRAL' A
#
# COMPACT_ATOMS: atom_id res chain seq x y z
N MET A 1 16.42 0.07 -0.75
CA MET A 1 15.40 1.11 -0.56
C MET A 1 14.24 0.84 -1.50
N ILE A 2 13.01 0.86 -1.00
CA ILE A 2 11.78 0.72 -1.76
C ILE A 2 11.10 2.08 -1.79
N GLN A 3 10.72 2.52 -2.98
CA GLN A 3 10.08 3.81 -3.15
C GLN A 3 8.58 3.66 -3.18
N LEU A 4 7.91 4.34 -2.26
CA LEU A 4 6.47 4.29 -2.10
C LEU A 4 5.75 5.37 -2.93
N THR A 5 6.48 6.39 -3.36
CA THR A 5 5.99 7.50 -4.20
C THR A 5 6.86 7.69 -5.43
N PRO A 6 6.32 8.24 -6.54
CA PRO A 6 7.12 8.63 -7.68
C PRO A 6 8.27 9.58 -7.30
N HIS A 7 9.44 9.39 -7.91
CA HIS A 7 10.60 10.28 -7.76
C HIS A 7 10.33 11.74 -8.12
N ALA A 8 9.31 12.01 -8.95
CA ALA A 8 8.94 13.35 -9.40
C ALA A 8 8.22 14.18 -8.32
N ILE A 9 7.93 13.60 -7.14
CA ILE A 9 7.32 14.32 -6.02
C ILE A 9 8.42 14.90 -5.12
N ASP A 10 8.24 16.15 -4.69
CA ASP A 10 9.11 16.77 -3.68
C ASP A 10 9.07 15.95 -2.39
N HIS A 11 10.24 15.48 -1.94
CA HIS A 11 10.44 14.54 -0.84
C HIS A 11 9.78 13.16 -1.07
N PRO A 12 10.38 12.31 -1.92
CA PRO A 12 9.87 10.96 -2.13
C PRO A 12 9.94 10.15 -0.82
N ILE A 13 8.90 9.36 -0.57
CA ILE A 13 8.86 8.46 0.57
C ILE A 13 9.58 7.17 0.18
N GLU A 14 10.69 6.90 0.87
CA GLU A 14 11.49 5.70 0.72
C GLU A 14 11.57 4.97 2.04
N VAL A 15 11.52 3.63 1.97
CA VAL A 15 11.61 2.75 3.13
C VAL A 15 12.65 1.65 2.89
N THR A 16 13.23 1.13 3.95
CA THR A 16 14.03 -0.10 3.94
C THR A 16 13.16 -1.33 3.64
N GLN A 17 13.79 -2.47 3.36
CA GLN A 17 13.04 -3.72 3.16
C GLN A 17 12.36 -4.14 4.46
N GLU A 18 13.04 -3.97 5.59
CA GLU A 18 12.55 -4.32 6.92
C GLU A 18 11.32 -3.49 7.30
N GLU A 19 11.36 -2.17 7.09
CA GLU A 19 10.21 -1.28 7.30
C GLU A 19 9.06 -1.63 6.37
N TYR A 20 9.34 -1.87 5.09
CA TYR A 20 8.31 -2.28 4.14
C TYR A 20 7.60 -3.56 4.57
N ASP A 21 8.37 -4.58 4.97
CA ASP A 21 7.85 -5.86 5.43
C ASP A 21 7.01 -5.71 6.71
N GLN A 22 7.26 -4.70 7.54
CA GLN A 22 6.41 -4.35 8.67
C GLN A 22 5.12 -3.67 8.20
N LEU A 23 5.22 -2.70 7.29
CA LEU A 23 4.08 -1.92 6.79
C LEU A 23 3.07 -2.75 5.98
N VAL A 24 3.51 -3.76 5.24
CA VAL A 24 2.60 -4.60 4.42
C VAL A 24 1.95 -5.75 5.19
N ARG A 25 2.28 -5.95 6.48
CA ARG A 25 1.68 -7.00 7.30
C ARG A 25 0.19 -6.74 7.54
N ARG A 26 -0.53 -7.83 7.80
CA ARG A 26 -1.92 -7.75 8.24
C ARG A 26 -1.97 -7.26 9.68
N THR A 27 -2.75 -6.21 9.92
CA THR A 27 -3.07 -5.69 11.24
C THR A 27 -4.36 -6.32 11.78
N GLU A 28 -4.63 -6.13 13.08
CA GLU A 28 -5.82 -6.68 13.76
C GLU A 28 -7.13 -6.21 13.09
N ASN A 29 -7.17 -4.97 12.63
CA ASN A 29 -8.33 -4.35 11.97
C ASN A 29 -8.52 -4.79 10.50
N GLY A 30 -7.65 -5.67 10.00
CA GLY A 30 -7.69 -6.18 8.63
C GLY A 30 -6.70 -5.48 7.70
N TRP A 31 -6.29 -6.18 6.65
CA TRP A 31 -5.18 -5.76 5.80
C TRP A 31 -5.43 -4.41 5.09
N SER A 32 -6.68 -4.13 4.70
CA SER A 32 -7.05 -2.88 4.04
C SER A 32 -7.23 -1.68 4.98
N GLN A 33 -6.95 -1.84 6.28
CA GLN A 33 -6.89 -0.72 7.23
C GLN A 33 -5.43 -0.27 7.37
N SER A 34 -5.18 1.04 7.31
CA SER A 34 -3.83 1.63 7.41
C SER A 34 -3.78 2.68 8.52
N GLU A 35 -2.80 2.55 9.40
CA GLU A 35 -2.54 3.40 10.56
C GLU A 35 -1.59 4.56 10.25
N SER A 36 -0.92 4.55 9.10
CA SER A 36 -0.15 5.70 8.59
C SER A 36 -0.24 5.83 7.07
N ARG A 37 0.23 6.99 6.57
CA ARG A 37 0.27 7.28 5.13
C ARG A 37 1.26 6.33 4.45
N GLU A 38 2.39 6.09 5.09
CA GLU A 38 3.45 5.17 4.70
C GLU A 38 2.91 3.75 4.57
N GLU A 39 2.09 3.30 5.53
CA GLU A 39 1.47 1.97 5.49
C GLU A 39 0.49 1.83 4.32
N CYS A 40 -0.34 2.85 4.10
CA CYS A 40 -1.27 2.87 2.97
C CYS A 40 -0.50 2.80 1.64
N LEU A 41 0.57 3.57 1.50
CA LEU A 41 1.39 3.59 0.28
C LEU A 41 2.16 2.28 0.08
N ALA A 42 2.70 1.69 1.15
CA ALA A 42 3.39 0.40 1.10
C ALA A 42 2.45 -0.73 0.68
N LYS A 43 1.24 -0.79 1.25
CA LYS A 43 0.21 -1.75 0.87
C LYS A 43 -0.25 -1.56 -0.59
N LEU A 44 -0.41 -0.32 -1.03
CA LEU A 44 -0.75 -0.02 -2.42
C LEU A 44 0.37 -0.44 -3.38
N HIS A 45 1.63 -0.17 -3.03
CA HIS A 45 2.79 -0.64 -3.76
C HIS A 45 2.82 -2.18 -3.85
N TYR A 46 2.54 -2.86 -2.74
CA TYR A 46 2.46 -4.33 -2.68
C TYR A 46 1.42 -4.91 -3.65
N LEU A 47 0.20 -4.35 -3.67
CA LEU A 47 -0.84 -4.79 -4.61
C LEU A 47 -0.43 -4.61 -6.06
N ARG A 48 0.11 -3.44 -6.41
CA ARG A 48 0.57 -3.13 -7.77
C ARG A 48 1.70 -4.05 -8.21
N ASN A 49 2.65 -4.35 -7.31
CA ASN A 49 3.71 -5.29 -7.59
C ASN A 49 3.17 -6.72 -7.79
N GLY A 50 2.19 -7.14 -6.97
CA GLY A 50 1.51 -8.42 -7.12
C GLY A 50 0.79 -8.57 -8.47
N LEU A 51 0.13 -7.51 -8.94
CA LEU A 51 -0.49 -7.46 -10.27
C LEU A 51 0.57 -7.56 -11.38
N LYS A 52 1.64 -6.76 -11.31
CA LYS A 52 2.75 -6.78 -12.30
C LYS A 52 3.41 -8.16 -12.39
N GLN A 53 3.52 -8.87 -11.28
CA GLN A 53 4.12 -10.21 -11.22
C GLN A 53 3.14 -11.34 -11.59
N GLY A 54 1.88 -11.04 -11.92
CA GLY A 54 0.85 -12.03 -12.21
C GLY A 54 0.39 -12.86 -11.00
N LYS A 55 0.76 -12.46 -9.78
CA LYS A 55 0.33 -13.10 -8.52
C LYS A 55 -1.08 -12.68 -8.10
N LEU A 56 -1.57 -11.58 -8.69
CA LEU A 56 -2.90 -11.03 -8.47
C LEU A 56 -3.54 -10.78 -9.83
N ASN A 57 -4.82 -11.14 -9.98
CA ASN A 57 -5.58 -10.81 -11.18
C ASN A 57 -6.21 -9.41 -11.05
N GLU A 58 -6.58 -8.84 -12.19
CA GLU A 58 -7.12 -7.47 -12.28
C GLU A 58 -8.38 -7.26 -11.41
N PRO A 59 -9.40 -8.14 -11.41
CA PRO A 59 -10.59 -7.93 -10.56
C PRO A 59 -10.26 -7.93 -9.06
N THR A 60 -9.37 -8.83 -8.62
CA THR A 60 -8.97 -8.90 -7.21
C THR A 60 -8.11 -7.69 -6.83
N PHE A 61 -7.26 -7.22 -7.74
CA PHE A 61 -6.49 -5.99 -7.56
C PHE A 61 -7.41 -4.80 -7.34
N GLN A 62 -8.36 -4.57 -8.25
CA GLN A 62 -9.27 -3.43 -8.21
C GLN A 62 -10.10 -3.40 -6.93
N GLU A 63 -10.65 -4.55 -6.51
CA GLU A 63 -11.43 -4.63 -5.28
C GLU A 63 -10.58 -4.30 -4.04
N ARG A 64 -9.36 -4.85 -3.97
CA ARG A 64 -8.45 -4.60 -2.84
C ARG A 64 -7.93 -3.18 -2.81
N GLU A 65 -7.56 -2.62 -3.97
CA GLU A 65 -7.12 -1.23 -4.10
C GLU A 65 -8.23 -0.28 -3.65
N LYS A 66 -9.46 -0.51 -4.14
CA LYS A 66 -10.64 0.28 -3.74
C LYS A 66 -10.87 0.25 -2.23
N LEU A 67 -10.86 -0.93 -1.61
CA LEU A 67 -11.05 -1.04 -0.16
C LEU A 67 -9.96 -0.30 0.62
N LEU A 68 -8.70 -0.45 0.22
CA LEU A 68 -7.57 0.23 0.85
C LEU A 68 -7.70 1.76 0.77
N VAL A 69 -7.98 2.29 -0.42
CA VAL A 69 -8.10 3.73 -0.64
C VAL A 69 -9.31 4.32 0.08
N LEU A 70 -10.47 3.65 0.05
CA LEU A 70 -11.67 4.13 0.73
C LEU A 70 -11.51 4.14 2.24
N ASN A 71 -10.90 3.11 2.82
CA ASN A 71 -10.65 3.07 4.26
C ASN A 71 -9.66 4.15 4.70
N TRP A 72 -8.60 4.37 3.92
CA TRP A 72 -7.66 5.46 4.18
C TRP A 72 -8.34 6.83 4.13
N TRP A 73 -9.14 7.08 3.08
CA TRP A 73 -9.88 8.34 2.96
C TRP A 73 -10.83 8.55 4.15
N ARG A 74 -11.62 7.54 4.52
CA ARG A 74 -12.58 7.64 5.64
C ARG A 74 -11.95 8.02 6.96
N ARG A 75 -10.67 7.70 7.17
CA ARG A 75 -9.93 8.10 8.37
C ARG A 75 -9.50 9.57 8.36
N ALA A 76 -9.35 10.18 7.19
CA ALA A 76 -8.98 11.58 7.03
C ALA A 76 -10.19 12.54 7.11
N LEU A 77 -11.41 11.99 7.19
CA LEU A 77 -12.67 12.70 7.45
C LEU A 77 -12.99 12.67 8.93
#